data_AF-A0A6A6FP37-F1
#
_entry.id   AF-A0A6A6FP37-F1
#
_cell.length_a   1.000
_cell.length_b   1.000
_cell.length_c   1.000
_cell.angle_alpha   90.00
_cell.angle_beta   90.00
_cell.angle_gamma   90.00
#
_symmetry.space_group_name_H-M   'P 1'
#
loop_
_entity.id
_entity.type
_entity.pdbx_description
1 polymer ?
#
loop_
_entity_poly.entity_id
_entity_poly.type
_entity_poly.pdbx_seq_one_letter_code
_entity_poly.pdbx_strand_id
1 'polypeptide(L)'
;MSTNDNSLQPPFLARFYGHEAARDDAGRTLDQILNFDNYELERHHDYIQVIFPLPERSPINPTAPKITEEVRDAFLRNELLRDNLFRAFARMASFYAFDVSGTPDDPTLTPKSNFEKLARETWLTRMDHNHLRITRIIRCMRILGLETAAVKFYDALCANEGGKVASRSLMYWERAAKRPLHLPPDESNEDAPGVGWLREEDAS
;
A
#
# COMPACT_ATOMS: atom_id res chain seq x y z
N MET A 1 42.09 10.51 6.46
CA MET A 1 40.85 11.11 5.90
C MET A 1 40.07 9.99 5.27
N SER A 2 39.18 9.35 6.04
CA SER A 2 38.32 8.29 5.51
C SER A 2 37.10 8.95 4.91
N THR A 3 37.03 8.99 3.59
CA THR A 3 35.79 9.26 2.86
C THR A 3 34.86 8.09 3.13
N ASN A 4 33.95 8.23 4.09
CA ASN A 4 32.84 7.31 4.25
C ASN A 4 31.96 7.44 3.01
N ASP A 5 32.18 6.54 2.07
CA ASP A 5 31.30 6.27 0.95
C ASP A 5 30.01 5.65 1.51
N ASN A 6 29.11 6.51 1.98
CA ASN A 6 27.79 6.12 2.47
C ASN A 6 26.78 5.97 1.32
N SER A 7 27.25 5.84 0.06
CA SER A 7 26.42 5.78 -1.15
C SER A 7 26.13 4.36 -1.65
N LEU A 8 26.65 3.32 -0.98
CA LEU A 8 26.62 1.95 -1.50
C LEU A 8 25.48 1.05 -1.01
N GLN A 9 24.71 1.45 0.01
CA GLN A 9 23.63 0.59 0.51
C GLN A 9 22.27 0.96 -0.10
N PRO A 10 21.53 0.00 -0.67
CA PRO A 10 20.16 0.23 -1.11
C PRO A 10 19.29 0.78 0.02
N PRO A 11 18.25 1.59 -0.28
CA PRO A 11 17.37 2.14 0.74
C PRO A 11 16.71 1.02 1.54
N PHE A 12 16.38 1.28 2.82
CA PHE A 12 15.85 0.27 3.73
C PHE A 12 14.71 -0.57 3.14
N LEU A 13 13.74 0.07 2.48
CA LEU A 13 12.60 -0.62 1.87
C LEU A 13 13.04 -1.59 0.76
N ALA A 14 14.04 -1.26 -0.05
CA ALA A 14 14.56 -2.18 -1.05
C ALA A 14 15.21 -3.42 -0.40
N ARG A 15 15.89 -3.26 0.74
CA ARG A 15 16.47 -4.39 1.49
C ARG A 15 15.43 -5.20 2.25
N PHE A 16 14.37 -4.55 2.74
CA PHE A 16 13.25 -5.17 3.45
C PHE A 16 12.42 -6.07 2.53
N TYR A 17 12.14 -5.59 1.31
CA TYR A 17 11.44 -6.35 0.27
C TYR A 17 12.36 -7.24 -0.56
N GLY A 18 13.67 -7.01 -0.56
CA GLY A 18 14.64 -7.75 -1.36
C GLY A 18 15.16 -9.01 -0.65
N HIS A 19 16.15 -9.65 -1.27
CA HIS A 19 16.76 -10.88 -0.75
C HIS A 19 17.45 -10.72 0.61
N GLU A 20 17.81 -9.50 1.00
CA GLU A 20 18.45 -9.23 2.29
C GLU A 20 17.52 -9.49 3.48
N ALA A 21 16.20 -9.49 3.27
CA ALA A 21 15.19 -9.69 4.31
C ALA A 21 15.47 -8.81 5.54
N ALA A 22 15.76 -7.53 5.30
CA ALA A 22 15.99 -6.58 6.38
C ALA A 22 14.80 -6.56 7.35
N ARG A 23 15.06 -6.22 8.61
CA ARG A 23 14.05 -6.24 9.68
C ARG A 23 13.54 -4.84 9.96
N ASP A 24 12.25 -4.73 10.25
CA ASP A 24 11.67 -3.49 10.77
C ASP A 24 12.15 -3.21 12.21
N ASP A 25 11.72 -2.07 12.78
CA ASP A 25 12.11 -1.66 14.14
C ASP A 25 11.65 -2.66 15.22
N ALA A 26 10.66 -3.50 14.92
CA ALA A 26 10.18 -4.58 15.79
C ALA A 26 10.93 -5.91 15.55
N GLY A 27 11.95 -5.91 14.69
CA GLY A 27 12.77 -7.08 14.39
C GLY A 27 12.10 -8.07 13.43
N ARG A 28 11.04 -7.70 12.70
CA ARG A 28 10.28 -8.58 11.80
C ARG A 28 10.73 -8.42 10.35
N THR A 29 10.79 -9.51 9.61
CA THR A 29 10.94 -9.48 8.14
C THR A 29 9.57 -9.39 7.45
N LEU A 30 9.55 -9.08 6.15
CA LEU A 30 8.33 -9.13 5.35
C LEU A 30 7.60 -10.47 5.51
N ASP A 31 8.29 -11.59 5.30
CA ASP A 31 7.68 -12.94 5.38
C ASP A 31 7.09 -13.24 6.77
N GLN A 32 7.72 -12.76 7.85
CA GLN A 32 7.17 -12.92 9.20
C GLN A 32 5.85 -12.18 9.37
N ILE A 33 5.74 -10.96 8.83
CA ILE A 33 4.50 -10.17 8.85
C ILE A 33 3.43 -10.83 7.96
N LEU A 34 3.81 -11.31 6.78
CA LEU A 34 2.85 -11.95 5.86
C LEU A 34 2.29 -13.28 6.39
N ASN A 35 2.98 -13.91 7.34
CA ASN A 35 2.51 -15.12 8.04
C ASN A 35 1.56 -14.84 9.20
N PHE A 36 1.32 -13.57 9.57
CA PHE A 36 0.31 -13.23 10.57
C PHE A 36 -1.05 -13.78 10.17
N ASP A 37 -1.82 -14.28 11.13
CA ASP A 37 -3.21 -14.63 10.93
C ASP A 37 -4.12 -13.37 10.90
N ASN A 38 -5.41 -13.55 10.62
CA ASN A 38 -6.32 -12.41 10.55
C ASN A 38 -6.54 -11.73 11.90
N TYR A 39 -6.38 -12.45 13.01
CA TYR A 39 -6.49 -11.87 14.35
C TYR A 39 -5.28 -10.97 14.65
N GLU A 40 -4.07 -11.41 14.29
CA GLU A 40 -2.85 -10.63 14.41
C GLU A 40 -2.88 -9.38 13.51
N LEU A 41 -3.35 -9.49 12.26
CA LEU A 41 -3.48 -8.35 11.35
C LEU A 41 -4.49 -7.29 11.82
N GLU A 42 -5.55 -7.70 12.50
CA GLU A 42 -6.56 -6.82 13.07
C GLU A 42 -6.09 -6.20 14.39
N ARG A 43 -5.39 -6.98 15.22
CA ARG A 43 -4.90 -6.55 16.53
C ARG A 43 -3.67 -5.64 16.45
N HIS A 44 -2.74 -5.91 15.52
CA HIS A 44 -1.52 -5.14 15.34
C HIS A 44 -1.66 -4.15 14.18
N HIS A 45 -1.14 -2.95 14.35
CA HIS A 45 -1.38 -1.82 13.42
C HIS A 45 -0.07 -1.19 12.95
N ASP A 46 1.04 -1.52 13.60
CA ASP A 46 2.37 -0.96 13.38
C ASP A 46 3.02 -1.46 12.09
N TYR A 47 2.71 -2.70 11.68
CA TYR A 47 3.26 -3.29 10.45
C TYR A 47 2.79 -2.57 9.18
N ILE A 48 1.56 -2.05 9.15
CA ILE A 48 0.91 -1.58 7.91
C ILE A 48 1.68 -0.43 7.26
N GLN A 49 2.36 0.38 8.07
CA GLN A 49 3.11 1.54 7.61
C GLN A 49 4.48 1.15 7.04
N VAL A 50 4.98 -0.04 7.40
CA VAL A 50 6.21 -0.62 6.88
C VAL A 50 5.94 -1.35 5.56
N ILE A 51 4.88 -2.16 5.51
CA ILE A 51 4.54 -2.97 4.32
C ILE A 51 3.68 -2.22 3.27
N PHE A 52 3.16 -1.04 3.62
CA PHE A 52 2.57 -0.10 2.66
C PHE A 52 2.99 1.32 3.03
N PRO A 53 4.27 1.67 2.81
CA PRO A 53 4.79 2.99 3.12
C PRO A 53 4.13 4.04 2.22
N LEU A 54 4.24 5.31 2.62
CA LEU A 54 3.74 6.46 1.88
C LEU A 54 4.84 7.51 1.72
N PRO A 55 4.78 8.36 0.69
CA PRO A 55 5.69 9.50 0.58
C PRO A 55 5.35 10.61 1.60
N GLU A 56 4.11 10.68 2.07
CA GLU A 56 3.68 11.60 3.12
C GLU A 56 4.23 11.18 4.49
N ARG A 57 4.48 12.14 5.39
CA ARG A 57 4.83 11.80 6.78
C ARG A 57 3.62 11.17 7.45
N SER A 58 3.82 10.05 8.12
CA SER A 58 2.80 9.46 8.98
C SER A 58 2.59 10.37 10.19
N PRO A 59 1.37 10.84 10.47
CA PRO A 59 1.08 11.63 11.68
C PRO A 59 1.09 10.78 12.96
N ILE A 60 1.03 9.45 12.83
CA ILE A 60 0.93 8.51 13.96
C ILE A 60 2.30 7.92 14.32
N ASN A 61 3.13 7.63 13.32
CA ASN A 61 4.47 7.08 13.54
C ASN A 61 5.51 7.85 12.71
N PRO A 62 6.17 8.85 13.30
CA PRO A 62 7.21 9.63 12.62
C PRO A 62 8.41 8.82 12.14
N THR A 63 8.66 7.62 12.69
CA THR A 63 9.79 6.76 12.32
C THR A 63 9.45 5.76 11.21
N ALA A 64 8.17 5.68 10.81
CA ALA A 64 7.77 4.78 9.72
C ALA A 64 8.56 5.09 8.43
N PRO A 65 9.03 4.06 7.71
CA PRO A 65 9.77 4.27 6.48
C PRO A 65 8.90 4.98 5.45
N LYS A 66 9.53 5.87 4.68
CA LYS A 66 8.86 6.69 3.67
C LYS A 66 9.26 6.25 2.28
N ILE A 67 8.35 6.44 1.33
CA ILE A 67 8.70 6.36 -0.08
C ILE A 67 9.44 7.65 -0.44
N THR A 68 10.71 7.54 -0.79
CA THR A 68 11.49 8.60 -1.45
C THR A 68 11.58 8.30 -2.95
N GLU A 69 12.14 9.22 -3.72
CA GLU A 69 12.39 9.02 -5.15
C GLU A 69 13.29 7.79 -5.37
N GLU A 70 14.34 7.62 -4.57
CA GLU A 70 15.25 6.49 -4.67
C GLU A 70 14.57 5.15 -4.34
N VAL A 71 13.64 5.15 -3.38
CA VAL A 71 12.81 3.97 -3.07
C VAL A 71 11.91 3.66 -4.25
N ARG A 72 11.20 4.66 -4.80
CA ARG A 72 10.32 4.46 -5.95
C ARG A 72 11.10 3.88 -7.11
N ASP A 73 12.23 4.48 -7.45
CA ASP A 73 13.06 4.02 -8.55
C ASP A 73 13.60 2.60 -8.36
N ALA A 74 13.92 2.21 -7.11
CA ALA A 74 14.32 0.85 -6.81
C ALA A 74 13.20 -0.15 -7.11
N PHE A 75 11.96 0.16 -6.72
CA PHE A 75 10.79 -0.67 -7.05
C PHE A 75 10.47 -0.67 -8.54
N LEU A 76 10.58 0.48 -9.22
CA LEU A 76 10.34 0.58 -10.66
C LEU A 76 11.39 -0.17 -11.51
N ARG A 77 12.58 -0.44 -10.97
CA ARG A 77 13.65 -1.17 -11.67
C ARG A 77 13.79 -2.64 -11.26
N ASN A 78 13.07 -3.10 -10.25
CA ASN A 78 13.27 -4.44 -9.68
C ASN A 78 11.94 -5.20 -9.53
N GLU A 79 11.74 -6.20 -10.38
CA GLU A 79 10.56 -7.07 -10.39
C GLU A 79 10.36 -7.81 -9.06
N LEU A 80 11.42 -8.27 -8.40
CA LEU A 80 11.31 -8.94 -7.10
C LEU A 80 10.65 -8.06 -6.04
N LEU A 81 10.98 -6.76 -6.02
CA LEU A 81 10.39 -5.83 -5.05
C LEU A 81 8.90 -5.63 -5.32
N ARG A 82 8.52 -5.52 -6.60
CA ARG A 82 7.12 -5.44 -7.03
C ARG A 82 6.35 -6.72 -6.75
N ASP A 83 6.95 -7.89 -6.99
CA ASP A 83 6.34 -9.19 -6.68
C ASP A 83 6.12 -9.36 -5.19
N ASN A 84 7.07 -8.95 -4.35
CA ASN A 84 6.92 -9.00 -2.90
C ASN A 84 5.90 -7.97 -2.37
N LEU A 85 5.78 -6.81 -3.01
CA LEU A 85 4.67 -5.88 -2.74
C LEU A 85 3.32 -6.47 -3.14
N PHE A 86 3.26 -7.15 -4.29
CA PHE A 86 2.05 -7.83 -4.74
C PHE A 86 1.66 -8.99 -3.81
N ARG A 87 2.62 -9.76 -3.29
CA ARG A 87 2.40 -10.76 -2.23
C ARG A 87 1.84 -10.13 -0.96
N ALA A 88 2.38 -8.98 -0.54
CA ALA A 88 1.87 -8.25 0.62
C ALA A 88 0.43 -7.78 0.39
N PHE A 89 0.15 -7.27 -0.81
CA PHE A 89 -1.21 -6.90 -1.22
C PHE A 89 -2.15 -8.11 -1.21
N ALA A 90 -1.77 -9.24 -1.80
CA ALA A 90 -2.59 -10.45 -1.82
C ALA A 90 -2.93 -10.93 -0.41
N ARG A 91 -1.98 -10.83 0.54
CA ARG A 91 -2.24 -11.13 1.96
C ARG A 91 -3.30 -10.20 2.57
N MET A 92 -3.23 -8.91 2.29
CA MET A 92 -4.22 -7.94 2.78
C MET A 92 -5.58 -8.07 2.08
N ALA A 93 -5.60 -8.31 0.76
CA ALA A 93 -6.84 -8.58 0.02
C ALA A 93 -7.55 -9.83 0.58
N SER A 94 -6.78 -10.87 0.91
CA SER A 94 -7.26 -12.08 1.58
C SER A 94 -7.87 -11.79 2.96
N PHE A 95 -7.27 -10.87 3.73
CA PHE A 95 -7.84 -10.37 4.98
C PHE A 95 -9.15 -9.60 4.74
N TYR A 96 -9.24 -8.82 3.66
CA TYR A 96 -10.45 -8.12 3.21
C TYR A 96 -11.44 -8.97 2.42
N ALA A 97 -11.31 -10.30 2.52
CA ALA A 97 -12.20 -11.30 1.95
C ALA A 97 -12.13 -11.49 0.41
N PHE A 98 -11.03 -11.12 -0.24
CA PHE A 98 -10.79 -11.38 -1.66
C PHE A 98 -9.65 -12.39 -1.85
N ASP A 99 -9.82 -13.35 -2.74
CA ASP A 99 -8.71 -14.14 -3.28
C ASP A 99 -8.07 -13.38 -4.45
N VAL A 100 -6.74 -13.40 -4.51
CA VAL A 100 -5.96 -12.75 -5.57
C VAL A 100 -5.17 -13.81 -6.33
N SER A 101 -5.27 -13.79 -7.65
CA SER A 101 -4.49 -14.63 -8.56
C SER A 101 -3.96 -13.81 -9.73
N GLY A 102 -3.11 -14.43 -10.56
CA GLY A 102 -2.48 -13.77 -11.70
C GLY A 102 -1.16 -13.09 -11.33
N THR A 103 -0.84 -12.01 -12.05
CA THR A 103 0.41 -11.26 -11.91
C THR A 103 0.14 -9.84 -11.43
N PRO A 104 1.16 -9.06 -11.03
CA PRO A 104 0.93 -7.69 -10.61
C PRO A 104 0.34 -6.79 -11.72
N ASP A 105 0.64 -7.09 -13.00
CA ASP A 105 0.15 -6.33 -14.16
C ASP A 105 -1.20 -6.83 -14.68
N ASP A 106 -1.59 -8.07 -14.38
CA ASP A 106 -2.90 -8.64 -14.69
C ASP A 106 -3.44 -9.48 -13.52
N PRO A 107 -3.89 -8.81 -12.43
CA PRO A 107 -4.42 -9.50 -11.27
C PRO A 107 -5.93 -9.74 -11.40
N THR A 108 -6.35 -10.89 -10.94
CA THR A 108 -7.77 -11.22 -10.74
C THR A 108 -8.11 -11.20 -9.26
N LEU A 109 -9.15 -10.46 -8.89
CA LEU A 109 -9.72 -10.46 -7.54
C LEU A 109 -11.09 -11.14 -7.55
N THR A 110 -11.26 -12.14 -6.69
CA THR A 110 -12.52 -12.87 -6.55
C THR A 110 -12.99 -12.80 -5.09
N PRO A 111 -14.24 -12.41 -4.81
CA PRO A 111 -14.80 -12.51 -3.47
C PRO A 111 -14.72 -13.95 -2.94
N LYS A 112 -14.27 -14.15 -1.71
CA LYS A 112 -14.21 -15.47 -1.07
C LYS A 112 -15.61 -16.06 -0.89
N SER A 113 -15.69 -17.38 -0.77
CA SER A 113 -16.97 -18.08 -0.53
C SER A 113 -17.70 -17.62 0.74
N ASN A 114 -16.95 -17.17 1.76
CA ASN A 114 -17.47 -16.59 3.00
C ASN A 114 -17.34 -15.05 3.06
N PHE A 115 -17.33 -14.39 1.89
CA PHE A 115 -17.07 -12.96 1.73
C PHE A 115 -17.80 -12.09 2.76
N GLU A 116 -19.13 -12.21 2.82
CA GLU A 116 -19.96 -11.37 3.68
C GLU A 116 -19.55 -11.40 5.16
N LYS A 117 -19.17 -12.57 5.68
CA LYS A 117 -18.77 -12.72 7.07
C LYS A 117 -17.47 -11.98 7.32
N LEU A 118 -16.44 -12.31 6.53
CA LEU A 118 -15.09 -11.74 6.68
C LEU A 118 -15.07 -10.24 6.39
N ALA A 119 -15.81 -9.79 5.38
CA ALA A 119 -15.87 -8.39 5.00
C ALA A 119 -16.53 -7.56 6.11
N ARG A 120 -17.61 -8.04 6.74
CA ARG A 120 -18.26 -7.33 7.88
C ARG A 120 -17.37 -7.22 9.11
N GLU A 121 -16.46 -8.18 9.29
CA GLU A 121 -15.49 -8.18 10.41
C GLU A 121 -14.29 -7.24 10.16
N THR A 122 -14.12 -6.71 8.94
CA THR A 122 -12.90 -5.99 8.56
C THR A 122 -13.14 -4.62 7.91
N TRP A 123 -14.03 -4.49 6.92
CA TRP A 123 -14.18 -3.24 6.16
C TRP A 123 -15.60 -2.90 5.72
N LEU A 124 -16.49 -3.89 5.61
CA LEU A 124 -17.83 -3.75 5.07
C LEU A 124 -18.81 -3.24 6.15
N THR A 125 -18.51 -2.06 6.66
CA THR A 125 -19.28 -1.32 7.66
C THR A 125 -19.15 0.18 7.37
N ARG A 126 -19.96 0.99 8.04
CA ARG A 126 -20.03 2.44 7.80
C ARG A 126 -18.70 3.13 8.08
N MET A 127 -18.02 2.77 9.16
CA MET A 127 -16.77 3.35 9.59
C MET A 127 -15.89 2.25 10.16
N ASP A 128 -14.70 2.09 9.59
CA ASP A 128 -13.69 1.18 10.11
C ASP A 128 -12.30 1.78 9.92
N HIS A 129 -11.39 1.51 10.84
CA HIS A 129 -10.00 1.92 10.74
C HIS A 129 -9.29 1.32 9.51
N ASN A 130 -9.71 0.13 9.06
CA ASN A 130 -9.26 -0.50 7.83
C ASN A 130 -9.58 0.34 6.57
N HIS A 131 -10.55 1.25 6.61
CA HIS A 131 -10.81 2.16 5.47
C HIS A 131 -9.59 3.05 5.16
N LEU A 132 -8.86 3.50 6.19
CA LEU A 132 -7.63 4.25 6.02
C LEU A 132 -6.47 3.35 5.56
N ARG A 133 -6.42 2.10 6.03
CA ARG A 133 -5.44 1.11 5.57
C ARG A 133 -5.63 0.77 4.09
N ILE A 134 -6.87 0.61 3.64
CA ILE A 134 -7.22 0.40 2.23
C ILE A 134 -6.76 1.57 1.37
N THR A 135 -7.07 2.81 1.79
CA THR A 135 -6.57 4.03 1.11
C THR A 135 -5.04 4.00 0.96
N ARG A 136 -4.34 3.65 2.03
CA ARG A 136 -2.88 3.54 2.08
C ARG A 136 -2.35 2.48 1.11
N ILE A 137 -2.96 1.28 1.11
CA ILE A 137 -2.58 0.16 0.25
C ILE A 137 -2.71 0.55 -1.23
N ILE A 138 -3.85 1.13 -1.63
CA ILE A 138 -4.10 1.59 -3.00
C ILE A 138 -3.05 2.63 -3.41
N ARG A 139 -2.81 3.64 -2.57
CA ARG A 139 -1.84 4.70 -2.86
C ARG A 139 -0.41 4.18 -2.98
N CYS A 140 0.03 3.35 -2.03
CA CYS A 140 1.35 2.73 -2.03
C CYS A 140 1.61 1.95 -3.32
N MET A 141 0.67 1.07 -3.69
CA MET A 141 0.78 0.24 -4.89
C MET A 141 0.91 1.08 -6.16
N ARG A 142 0.10 2.13 -6.34
CA ARG A 142 0.23 3.02 -7.51
C ARG A 142 1.61 3.68 -7.59
N ILE A 143 2.12 4.19 -6.47
CA ILE A 143 3.41 4.89 -6.43
C ILE A 143 4.57 3.95 -6.75
N LEU A 144 4.52 2.70 -6.26
CA LEU A 144 5.59 1.72 -6.40
C LEU A 144 5.46 0.82 -7.66
N GLY A 145 4.60 1.20 -8.60
CA GLY A 145 4.51 0.58 -9.92
C GLY A 145 3.57 -0.62 -10.04
N LEU A 146 2.58 -0.74 -9.14
CA LEU A 146 1.50 -1.73 -9.20
C LEU A 146 0.14 -1.07 -9.47
N GLU A 147 0.10 -0.18 -10.48
CA GLU A 147 -1.09 0.62 -10.76
C GLU A 147 -2.30 -0.24 -11.15
N THR A 148 -2.13 -1.24 -12.02
CA THR A 148 -3.23 -2.13 -12.41
C THR A 148 -3.82 -2.87 -11.21
N ALA A 149 -2.99 -3.44 -10.34
CA ALA A 149 -3.44 -4.09 -9.11
C ALA A 149 -4.20 -3.15 -8.17
N ALA A 150 -3.72 -1.91 -8.03
CA ALA A 150 -4.38 -0.91 -7.21
C ALA A 150 -5.78 -0.53 -7.73
N VAL A 151 -5.91 -0.31 -9.03
CA VAL A 151 -7.21 0.00 -9.65
C VAL A 151 -8.16 -1.19 -9.55
N LYS A 152 -7.69 -2.42 -9.85
CA LYS A 152 -8.49 -3.64 -9.72
C LYS A 152 -8.98 -3.87 -8.29
N PHE A 153 -8.15 -3.58 -7.28
CA PHE A 153 -8.56 -3.67 -5.89
C PHE A 153 -9.63 -2.62 -5.54
N TYR A 154 -9.44 -1.37 -5.96
CA TYR A 154 -10.44 -0.32 -5.80
C TYR A 154 -11.78 -0.70 -6.42
N ASP A 155 -11.77 -1.18 -7.67
CA ASP A 155 -12.99 -1.60 -8.39
C ASP A 155 -13.70 -2.75 -7.66
N ALA A 156 -12.95 -3.73 -7.17
CA ALA A 156 -13.50 -4.86 -6.40
C ALA A 156 -14.15 -4.39 -5.09
N LEU A 157 -13.55 -3.44 -4.38
CA LEU A 157 -14.17 -2.85 -3.17
C LEU A 157 -15.47 -2.13 -3.51
N CYS A 158 -15.46 -1.25 -4.52
CA CYS A 158 -16.66 -0.51 -4.95
C CYS A 158 -17.77 -1.43 -5.44
N ALA A 159 -17.44 -2.50 -6.16
CA ALA A 159 -18.43 -3.48 -6.63
C ALA A 159 -19.12 -4.25 -5.49
N ASN A 160 -18.50 -4.32 -4.31
CA ASN A 160 -18.97 -5.16 -3.20
C ASN A 160 -19.38 -4.37 -1.93
N GLU A 161 -19.23 -3.05 -1.91
CA GLU A 161 -19.54 -2.24 -0.71
C GLU A 161 -21.05 -2.15 -0.42
N GLY A 162 -21.88 -2.14 -1.47
CA GLY A 162 -23.34 -2.29 -1.40
C GLY A 162 -24.03 -1.26 -0.48
N GLY A 163 -23.61 -0.01 -0.52
CA GLY A 163 -24.12 1.11 0.27
C GLY A 163 -23.76 1.08 1.76
N LYS A 164 -22.86 0.19 2.20
CA LYS A 164 -22.52 0.03 3.62
C LYS A 164 -21.40 0.93 4.06
N VAL A 165 -20.53 1.38 3.15
CA VAL A 165 -19.36 2.20 3.47
C VAL A 165 -19.72 3.68 3.37
N ALA A 166 -19.25 4.49 4.31
CA ALA A 166 -19.50 5.93 4.27
C ALA A 166 -18.90 6.58 3.01
N SER A 167 -19.61 7.53 2.41
CA SER A 167 -19.18 8.26 1.21
C SER A 167 -17.80 8.91 1.34
N ARG A 168 -17.43 9.33 2.56
CA ARG A 168 -16.09 9.89 2.85
C ARG A 168 -14.96 8.87 2.64
N SER A 169 -15.17 7.61 3.06
CA SER A 169 -14.18 6.55 2.84
C SER A 169 -14.07 6.21 1.35
N LEU A 170 -15.20 6.11 0.65
CA LEU A 170 -15.25 5.89 -0.80
C LEU A 170 -14.51 7.01 -1.56
N MET A 171 -14.69 8.27 -1.16
CA MET A 171 -13.97 9.42 -1.71
C MET A 171 -12.44 9.25 -1.54
N TYR A 172 -11.96 8.84 -0.36
CA TYR A 172 -10.52 8.62 -0.17
C TYR A 172 -9.96 7.47 -1.01
N TRP A 173 -10.72 6.38 -1.14
CA TRP A 173 -10.34 5.26 -2.01
C TRP A 173 -10.25 5.69 -3.47
N GLU A 174 -11.24 6.43 -3.95
CA GLU A 174 -11.25 6.97 -5.32
C GLU A 174 -10.08 7.92 -5.56
N ARG A 175 -9.82 8.85 -4.62
CA ARG A 175 -8.68 9.77 -4.73
C ARG A 175 -7.36 9.03 -4.77
N ALA A 176 -7.17 8.01 -3.93
CA ALA A 176 -5.98 7.17 -3.98
C ALA A 176 -5.84 6.44 -5.32
N ALA A 177 -6.93 5.92 -5.87
CA ALA A 177 -6.95 5.13 -7.10
C ALA A 177 -6.80 5.97 -8.38
N LYS A 178 -7.32 7.20 -8.42
CA LYS A 178 -7.51 7.94 -9.68
C LYS A 178 -6.82 9.29 -9.78
N ARG A 179 -6.48 9.96 -8.67
CA ARG A 179 -5.82 11.28 -8.76
C ARG A 179 -4.36 11.15 -9.22
N PRO A 180 -3.77 12.22 -9.78
CA PRO A 180 -2.34 12.28 -10.04
C PRO A 180 -1.52 11.90 -8.80
N LEU A 181 -0.42 11.16 -8.98
CA LEU A 181 0.36 10.58 -7.87
C LEU A 181 0.89 11.62 -6.89
N HIS A 182 1.24 12.81 -7.39
CA HIS A 182 1.72 13.91 -6.55
C HIS A 182 0.68 14.42 -5.55
N LEU A 183 -0.62 14.18 -5.76
CA LEU A 183 -1.68 14.65 -4.86
C LEU A 183 -2.00 13.60 -3.79
N PRO A 184 -1.82 13.90 -2.50
CA PRO A 184 -2.27 13.04 -1.41
C PRO A 184 -3.81 12.92 -1.39
N PRO A 185 -4.40 11.78 -0.99
CA PRO A 185 -5.85 11.60 -0.96
C PRO A 185 -6.57 12.50 0.06
N ASP A 186 -5.88 12.85 1.14
CA ASP A 186 -6.36 13.74 2.21
C ASP A 186 -6.35 15.22 1.82
N GLU A 187 -5.57 15.60 0.80
CA GLU A 187 -5.54 16.96 0.28
C GLU A 187 -6.82 17.28 -0.48
N SER A 188 -7.47 18.37 -0.08
CA SER A 188 -8.72 18.84 -0.66
C SER A 188 -8.53 19.81 -1.83
N ASN A 189 -7.40 20.51 -1.86
CA ASN A 189 -7.06 21.42 -2.93
C ASN A 189 -6.47 20.64 -4.12
N GLU A 190 -7.08 20.75 -5.29
CA GLU A 190 -6.58 20.07 -6.50
C GLU A 190 -5.32 20.73 -7.07
N ASP A 191 -5.08 21.99 -6.74
CA ASP A 191 -3.91 22.76 -7.15
C ASP A 191 -2.79 22.76 -6.08
N ALA A 192 -2.90 21.90 -5.06
CA ALA A 192 -1.90 21.82 -4.02
C ALA A 192 -0.51 21.42 -4.59
N PRO A 193 0.60 21.89 -3.98
CA PRO A 193 1.94 21.49 -4.40
C PRO A 193 2.15 19.96 -4.35
N GLY A 194 1.52 19.30 -3.37
CA GLY A 194 1.60 17.85 -3.19
C GLY A 194 3.01 17.36 -2.89
N VAL A 195 3.32 16.13 -3.31
CA VAL A 195 4.65 15.53 -3.26
C VAL A 195 5.39 15.91 -4.54
N GLY A 196 6.25 16.93 -4.48
CA GLY A 196 6.86 17.56 -5.66
C GLY A 196 7.54 16.60 -6.64
N TRP A 197 8.34 15.65 -6.16
CA TRP A 197 9.06 14.66 -6.99
C TRP A 197 8.15 13.59 -7.62
N LEU A 198 6.86 13.54 -7.25
CA LEU A 198 5.86 12.69 -7.90
C LEU A 198 5.08 13.42 -9.00
N ARG A 199 5.36 14.71 -9.26
CA ARG A 199 4.76 15.41 -10.39
C ARG A 199 5.32 14.80 -11.66
N GLU A 200 4.44 14.37 -12.54
CA GLU A 200 4.81 14.10 -13.92
C GLU A 200 5.32 15.43 -14.47
N GLU A 201 6.60 15.52 -14.83
CA GLU A 201 7.06 16.65 -15.62
C GLU A 201 6.24 16.59 -16.91
N ASP A 202 5.52 17.67 -17.23
CA ASP A 202 4.83 17.81 -18.50
C ASP A 202 5.83 17.43 -19.59
N ALA A 203 5.58 16.30 -20.27
CA ALA A 203 6.34 15.89 -21.43
C ALA A 203 6.22 17.02 -22.45
N SER A 204 7.23 17.89 -22.46
CA SER A 204 7.37 19.03 -23.36
C SER A 204 7.80 18.53 -24.73
#